data_AF-A0A661DXR1-F1
#
_entry.id   AF-A0A661DXR1-F1
#
_cell.length_a   1.000
_cell.length_b   1.000
_cell.length_c   1.000
_cell.angle_alpha   90.00
_cell.angle_beta   90.00
_cell.angle_gamma   90.00
#
_symmetry.space_group_name_H-M   'P 1'
#
loop_
_entity.id
_entity.type
_entity.pdbx_description
1 polymer ?
#
loop_
_entity_poly.entity_id
_entity_poly.type
_entity_poly.pdbx_seq_one_letter_code
_entity_poly.pdbx_strand_id
1 'polypeptide(L)'
;MNRKLLLSRNRLLPLLIVAALVIYQYYQADNEAVDAGLQTGGDAVEQAFAAQRSGLWLETSGYVRRVLRDDNESARHQKFILQLDGGHSVLVAHNIDLARRIPAREGLSLTVRGRYEWNDRGGVIHWTHHDPDGREPGGWIEVEDVRYE
;
A
#
# COMPACT_ATOMS: atom_id res chain seq x y z
N MET A 1 6.00 -35.91 52.60
CA MET A 1 5.15 -35.78 51.40
C MET A 1 5.39 -34.40 50.79
N ASN A 2 6.09 -34.30 49.65
CA ASN A 2 6.18 -33.07 48.86
C ASN A 2 6.51 -33.45 47.41
N ARG A 3 5.50 -33.52 46.54
CA ARG A 3 5.71 -33.59 45.09
C ARG A 3 5.64 -32.18 44.54
N LYS A 4 6.78 -31.67 44.08
CA LYS A 4 6.90 -30.42 43.34
C LYS A 4 6.03 -30.51 42.08
N LEU A 5 5.15 -29.52 41.89
CA LEU A 5 4.41 -29.30 40.66
C LEU A 5 5.42 -28.98 39.55
N LEU A 6 5.64 -29.91 38.63
CA LEU A 6 6.40 -29.67 37.40
C LEU A 6 5.49 -28.88 36.45
N LEU A 7 5.70 -27.56 36.36
CA LEU A 7 5.19 -26.73 35.28
C LEU A 7 5.68 -27.32 33.94
N SER A 8 4.79 -27.91 33.15
CA SER A 8 5.14 -28.45 31.84
C SER A 8 5.45 -27.29 30.91
N ARG A 9 6.74 -27.09 30.63
CA ARG A 9 7.24 -26.10 29.67
C ARG A 9 6.60 -26.39 28.30
N ASN A 10 5.76 -25.48 27.80
CA ASN A 10 5.05 -25.63 26.52
C ASN A 10 6.05 -25.73 25.36
N ARG A 11 6.41 -26.95 24.95
CA ARG A 11 7.41 -27.21 23.91
C ARG A 11 6.94 -26.82 22.51
N LEU A 12 5.66 -26.46 22.35
CA LEU A 12 5.06 -26.01 21.09
C LEU A 12 5.33 -24.53 20.79
N LEU A 13 5.51 -23.69 21.82
CA LEU A 13 5.78 -22.26 21.65
C LEU A 13 7.01 -21.95 20.78
N PRO A 14 8.19 -22.59 20.97
CA PRO A 14 9.33 -22.33 20.10
C PRO A 14 9.09 -22.74 18.65
N LEU A 15 8.30 -23.78 18.38
CA LEU A 15 7.97 -24.21 17.02
C LEU A 15 7.07 -23.20 16.30
N LEU A 16 6.09 -22.64 17.00
CA LEU A 16 5.23 -21.59 16.44
C LEU A 16 6.01 -20.30 16.16
N ILE A 17 6.96 -19.93 17.03
CA ILE A 17 7.85 -18.78 16.80
C ILE A 17 8.72 -19.01 15.57
N VAL A 18 9.32 -20.19 15.42
CA VAL A 18 10.12 -20.53 14.23
C VAL A 18 9.24 -20.53 12.97
N ALA A 19 8.04 -21.10 13.01
CA ALA A 19 7.13 -21.08 11.88
C ALA A 19 6.73 -19.64 11.49
N ALA A 20 6.37 -18.80 12.47
CA ALA A 20 6.07 -17.39 12.23
C ALA A 20 7.27 -16.63 11.67
N LEU A 21 8.48 -16.90 12.15
CA LEU A 21 9.71 -16.29 11.65
C LEU A 21 10.02 -16.72 10.22
N VAL A 22 9.86 -18.00 9.89
CA VAL A 22 10.04 -18.51 8.52
C VAL A 22 9.01 -17.91 7.57
N ILE A 23 7.74 -17.82 7.99
CA ILE A 23 6.69 -17.15 7.22
C ILE A 23 7.05 -15.67 7.01
N TYR A 24 7.48 -14.99 8.07
CA TYR A 24 7.90 -13.58 8.00
C TYR A 24 9.09 -13.38 7.05
N GLN A 25 10.13 -14.23 7.13
CA GLN A 25 11.28 -14.18 6.24
C GLN A 25 10.89 -14.46 4.78
N TYR A 26 9.97 -15.40 4.55
CA TYR A 26 9.43 -15.68 3.23
C TYR A 26 8.73 -14.45 2.63
N TYR A 27 7.89 -13.77 3.41
CA TYR A 27 7.25 -12.52 2.98
C TYR A 27 8.26 -11.40 2.71
N GLN A 28 9.29 -11.26 3.54
CA GLN A 28 10.33 -10.24 3.32
C GLN A 28 11.13 -10.48 2.04
N ALA A 29 11.59 -11.71 1.81
CA ALA A 29 12.39 -12.04 0.62
C ALA A 29 11.60 -11.86 -0.68
N ASP A 30 10.28 -12.13 -0.64
CA ASP A 30 9.40 -11.93 -1.79
C ASP A 30 9.19 -10.44 -2.09
N ASN A 31 9.02 -9.59 -1.07
CA ASN A 31 8.96 -8.13 -1.24
C ASN A 31 10.28 -7.57 -1.82
N GLU A 32 11.43 -8.05 -1.36
CA GLU A 32 12.74 -7.64 -1.91
C GLU A 32 12.90 -8.04 -3.39
N ALA A 33 12.38 -9.20 -3.78
CA ALA A 33 12.39 -9.64 -5.18
C ALA A 33 11.45 -8.79 -6.06
N VAL A 34 10.29 -8.39 -5.52
CA VAL A 34 9.41 -7.42 -6.18
C VAL A 34 10.14 -6.09 -6.36
N ASP A 35 10.72 -5.51 -5.31
CA ASP A 35 11.49 -4.25 -5.37
C ASP A 35 12.63 -4.30 -6.39
N ALA A 36 13.35 -5.43 -6.49
CA ALA A 36 14.37 -5.64 -7.52
C ALA A 36 13.76 -5.71 -8.93
N GLY A 37 12.58 -6.34 -9.08
CA GLY A 37 11.80 -6.37 -10.31
C GLY A 37 11.30 -4.98 -10.74
N LEU A 38 10.91 -4.13 -9.78
CA LEU A 38 10.49 -2.74 -10.01
C LEU A 38 11.56 -1.92 -10.74
N GLN A 39 12.84 -2.25 -10.53
CA GLN A 39 13.96 -1.57 -11.20
C GLN A 39 14.18 -2.02 -12.65
N THR A 40 13.57 -3.13 -13.10
CA THR A 40 13.85 -3.76 -14.40
C THR A 40 12.93 -3.36 -15.56
N GLY A 41 12.05 -2.37 -15.36
CA GLY A 41 11.31 -1.68 -16.42
C GLY A 41 9.84 -2.10 -16.52
N GLY A 42 8.96 -1.22 -16.06
CA GLY A 42 7.49 -1.36 -15.99
C GLY A 42 6.98 -0.67 -14.73
N ASP A 43 5.78 -0.10 -14.73
CA ASP A 43 5.26 0.58 -13.55
C ASP A 43 5.07 -0.41 -12.38
N ALA A 44 5.44 0.00 -11.18
CA ALA A 44 5.45 -0.88 -10.02
C ALA A 44 4.08 -1.43 -9.62
N VAL A 45 3.03 -0.66 -9.88
CA VAL A 45 1.66 -1.07 -9.63
C VAL A 45 1.24 -2.18 -10.59
N GLU A 46 1.69 -2.13 -11.85
CA GLU A 46 1.39 -3.17 -12.84
C GLU A 46 2.02 -4.50 -12.45
N GLN A 47 3.27 -4.45 -11.98
CA GLN A 47 3.98 -5.64 -11.50
C GLN A 47 3.32 -6.22 -10.25
N ALA A 48 2.98 -5.38 -9.27
CA ALA A 48 2.26 -5.79 -8.07
C ALA A 48 0.88 -6.39 -8.40
N PHE A 49 0.19 -5.83 -9.39
CA PHE A 49 -1.09 -6.34 -9.86
C PHE A 49 -0.96 -7.73 -10.50
N ALA A 50 0.01 -7.90 -11.41
CA ALA A 50 0.28 -9.17 -12.08
C ALA A 50 0.67 -10.27 -11.09
N ALA A 51 1.40 -9.91 -10.03
CA ALA A 51 1.80 -10.81 -8.96
C ALA A 51 0.74 -11.02 -7.85
N GLN A 52 -0.42 -10.34 -7.94
CA GLN A 52 -1.48 -10.36 -6.93
C GLN A 52 -1.00 -10.02 -5.51
N ARG A 53 -0.11 -9.03 -5.39
CA ARG A 53 0.52 -8.64 -4.13
C ARG A 53 -0.15 -7.42 -3.51
N SER A 54 -0.24 -7.45 -2.19
CA SER A 54 -0.87 -6.42 -1.34
C SER A 54 0.12 -5.91 -0.32
N GLY A 55 -0.16 -4.73 0.22
CA GLY A 55 0.56 -4.15 1.34
C GLY A 55 1.92 -3.53 1.00
N LEU A 56 2.17 -3.26 -0.28
CA LEU A 56 3.41 -2.68 -0.79
C LEU A 56 3.35 -1.15 -0.76
N TRP A 57 4.41 -0.48 -0.34
CA TRP A 57 4.53 0.98 -0.49
C TRP A 57 5.11 1.29 -1.86
N LEU A 58 4.28 1.84 -2.75
CA LEU A 58 4.64 2.09 -4.14
C LEU A 58 4.52 3.57 -4.48
N GLU A 59 5.36 4.01 -5.40
CA GLU A 59 5.28 5.30 -6.07
C GLU A 59 4.98 5.05 -7.55
N THR A 60 4.03 5.80 -8.10
CA THR A 60 3.62 5.71 -9.50
C THR A 60 3.16 7.07 -10.02
N SER A 61 3.24 7.26 -11.33
CA SER A 61 2.77 8.46 -12.01
C SER A 61 1.77 8.11 -13.09
N GLY A 62 0.87 9.05 -13.36
CA GLY A 62 -0.13 8.89 -14.41
C GLY A 62 -1.04 10.10 -14.51
N TYR A 63 -2.19 9.92 -15.16
CA TYR A 63 -3.21 10.95 -15.24
C TYR A 63 -4.55 10.49 -14.69
N VAL A 64 -5.29 11.42 -14.10
CA VAL A 64 -6.64 11.16 -13.61
C VAL A 64 -7.54 10.87 -14.81
N ARG A 65 -7.97 9.63 -14.96
CA ARG A 65 -8.90 9.21 -16.01
C ARG A 65 -10.34 9.51 -15.64
N ARG A 66 -10.68 9.46 -14.35
CA ARG A 66 -12.03 9.73 -13.86
C ARG A 66 -12.01 10.14 -12.40
N VAL A 67 -12.72 11.22 -12.07
CA VAL A 67 -13.02 11.58 -10.68
C VAL A 67 -14.28 10.85 -10.24
N LEU A 68 -14.25 10.22 -9.07
CA LEU A 68 -15.38 9.52 -8.48
C LEU A 68 -16.03 10.39 -7.40
N ARG A 69 -17.23 10.00 -6.96
CA ARG A 69 -17.82 10.59 -5.76
C ARG A 69 -16.93 10.28 -4.57
N ASP A 70 -16.81 11.26 -3.69
CA ASP A 70 -16.16 11.08 -2.39
C ASP A 70 -16.77 9.91 -1.64
N ASP A 71 -15.92 9.22 -0.91
CA ASP A 71 -16.35 8.39 0.20
C ASP A 71 -16.53 9.27 1.42
N ASN A 72 -17.71 9.23 2.03
CA ASN A 72 -17.99 9.95 3.27
C ASN A 72 -18.40 9.00 4.40
N GLU A 73 -18.27 7.68 4.18
CA GLU A 73 -18.49 6.69 5.23
C GLU A 73 -17.18 6.54 6.01
N SER A 74 -17.21 6.79 7.33
CA SER A 74 -16.03 6.84 8.21
C SER A 74 -15.06 7.99 7.87
N ALA A 75 -13.75 7.72 7.72
CA ALA A 75 -12.79 8.70 7.25
C ALA A 75 -13.10 9.07 5.79
N ARG A 76 -13.15 10.37 5.50
CA ARG A 76 -13.54 10.89 4.19
C ARG A 76 -12.42 10.67 3.19
N HIS A 77 -12.76 10.16 2.01
CA HIS A 77 -11.81 9.91 0.92
C HIS A 77 -12.23 10.59 -0.36
N GLN A 78 -11.32 11.37 -0.95
CA GLN A 78 -11.41 11.75 -2.36
C GLN A 78 -10.97 10.55 -3.21
N LYS A 79 -11.83 10.11 -4.13
CA LYS A 79 -11.58 8.93 -4.97
C LYS A 79 -11.45 9.31 -6.44
N PHE A 80 -10.47 8.74 -7.11
CA PHE A 80 -10.32 8.88 -8.57
C PHE A 80 -9.56 7.69 -9.17
N ILE A 81 -9.79 7.43 -10.45
CA ILE A 81 -9.07 6.42 -11.21
C ILE A 81 -7.85 7.09 -11.85
N LEU A 82 -6.67 6.58 -11.50
CA LEU A 82 -5.41 6.95 -12.14
C LEU A 82 -5.12 5.97 -13.27
N GLN A 83 -4.85 6.49 -14.45
CA GLN A 83 -4.41 5.73 -15.61
C GLN A 83 -2.89 5.87 -15.73
N LEU A 84 -2.21 4.73 -15.71
CA LEU A 84 -0.76 4.64 -15.81
C LEU A 84 -0.36 4.55 -17.29
N ASP A 85 0.89 4.91 -17.58
CA ASP A 85 1.44 4.93 -18.94
C ASP A 85 1.40 3.56 -19.63
N GLY A 86 1.56 2.46 -18.87
CA GLY A 86 1.48 1.09 -19.37
C GLY A 86 0.05 0.60 -19.68
N GLY A 87 -0.96 1.43 -19.46
CA GLY A 87 -2.36 1.11 -19.76
C GLY A 87 -3.13 0.49 -18.59
N HIS A 88 -2.46 0.15 -17.49
CA HIS A 88 -3.13 -0.25 -16.25
C HIS A 88 -3.83 0.93 -15.57
N SER A 89 -4.86 0.63 -14.78
CA SER A 89 -5.56 1.64 -13.99
C SER A 89 -5.67 1.21 -12.55
N VAL A 90 -5.50 2.17 -11.64
CA VAL A 90 -5.58 1.95 -10.20
C VAL A 90 -6.51 2.97 -9.55
N LEU A 91 -7.26 2.54 -8.55
CA LEU A 91 -8.05 3.47 -7.73
C LEU A 91 -7.13 4.17 -6.74
N VAL A 92 -7.16 5.50 -6.68
CA VAL A 92 -6.55 6.26 -5.57
C VAL A 92 -7.64 6.66 -4.60
N ALA A 93 -7.47 6.30 -3.32
CA ALA A 93 -8.34 6.66 -2.21
C ALA A 93 -7.59 7.59 -1.25
N HIS A 94 -7.69 8.89 -1.50
CA HIS A 94 -6.97 9.93 -0.76
C HIS A 94 -7.77 10.39 0.46
N ASN A 95 -7.29 10.11 1.66
CA ASN A 95 -7.96 10.50 2.90
C ASN A 95 -7.87 12.03 3.10
N ILE A 96 -8.99 12.72 2.95
CA ILE A 96 -9.10 14.18 3.04
C ILE A 96 -9.36 14.70 4.45
N ASP A 97 -9.43 13.81 5.44
CA ASP A 97 -9.37 14.19 6.86
C ASP A 97 -7.92 14.36 7.34
N LEU A 98 -6.98 13.65 6.71
CA LEU A 98 -5.57 13.64 7.10
C LEU A 98 -4.69 14.53 6.20
N ALA A 99 -5.02 14.62 4.92
CA ALA A 99 -4.32 15.46 3.95
C ALA A 99 -5.26 16.44 3.25
N ARG A 100 -4.67 17.49 2.66
CA ARG A 100 -5.44 18.45 1.87
C ARG A 100 -5.98 17.79 0.60
N ARG A 101 -7.27 17.96 0.33
CA ARG A 101 -7.90 17.64 -0.97
C ARG A 101 -7.08 18.19 -2.14
N ILE A 102 -6.89 17.37 -3.16
CA ILE A 102 -6.24 17.76 -4.42
C ILE A 102 -7.25 18.31 -5.42
N PRO A 103 -6.83 19.16 -6.39
CA PRO A 103 -7.70 19.65 -7.46
C PRO A 103 -7.92 18.60 -8.57
N ALA A 104 -8.29 17.37 -8.20
CA ALA A 104 -8.47 16.25 -9.14
C ALA A 104 -9.50 16.61 -10.22
N ARG A 105 -9.08 16.46 -11.48
CA ARG A 105 -9.89 16.65 -12.69
C ARG A 105 -9.39 15.69 -13.77
N GLU A 106 -10.27 15.29 -14.68
CA GLU A 106 -9.86 14.42 -15.79
C GLU A 106 -8.70 15.06 -16.59
N GLY A 107 -7.72 14.24 -16.93
CA GLY A 107 -6.48 14.65 -17.61
C GLY A 107 -5.43 15.30 -16.71
N LEU A 108 -5.66 15.45 -15.41
CA LEU A 108 -4.63 15.95 -14.49
C LEU A 108 -3.53 14.90 -14.31
N SER A 109 -2.29 15.25 -14.66
CA SER A 109 -1.11 14.44 -14.34
C SER A 109 -0.71 14.63 -12.89
N LEU A 110 -0.33 13.54 -12.23
CA LEU A 110 0.15 13.54 -10.86
C LEU A 110 1.08 12.36 -10.59
N THR A 111 1.87 12.48 -9.54
CA THR A 111 2.62 11.37 -8.93
C THR A 111 2.01 11.06 -7.58
N VAL A 112 1.88 9.79 -7.25
CA VAL A 112 1.33 9.34 -5.98
C VAL A 112 2.25 8.31 -5.36
N ARG A 113 2.53 8.49 -4.07
CA ARG A 113 3.12 7.47 -3.21
C ARG A 113 2.09 7.04 -2.17
N GLY A 114 1.91 5.75 -2.02
CA GLY A 114 0.96 5.20 -1.05
C GLY A 114 1.10 3.70 -0.89
N ARG A 115 0.26 3.11 -0.06
CA ARG A 115 0.21 1.66 0.11
C ARG A 115 -0.74 1.05 -0.93
N TYR A 116 -0.26 0.09 -1.68
CA TYR A 116 -1.01 -0.63 -2.71
C TYR A 116 -1.69 -1.86 -2.13
N GLU A 117 -2.95 -2.07 -2.49
CA GLU A 117 -3.73 -3.23 -2.15
C GLU A 117 -4.35 -3.84 -3.40
N TRP A 118 -4.13 -5.14 -3.59
CA TRP A 118 -4.62 -5.86 -4.76
C TRP A 118 -6.14 -6.06 -4.72
N ASN A 119 -6.77 -5.99 -5.89
CA ASN A 119 -8.12 -6.50 -6.14
C ASN A 119 -8.25 -6.86 -7.63
N ASP A 120 -9.36 -7.49 -8.02
CA ASP A 120 -9.65 -7.88 -9.41
C ASP A 120 -9.99 -6.71 -10.36
N ARG A 121 -9.90 -5.45 -9.89
CA ARG A 121 -10.21 -4.21 -10.63
C ARG A 121 -8.99 -3.29 -10.81
N GLY A 122 -7.79 -3.82 -10.63
CA GLY A 122 -6.52 -3.09 -10.81
C GLY A 122 -5.83 -2.66 -9.52
N GLY A 123 -6.49 -2.84 -8.38
CA GLY A 123 -5.99 -2.49 -7.05
C GLY A 123 -6.37 -1.08 -6.59
N VAL A 124 -5.96 -0.76 -5.37
CA VAL A 124 -6.18 0.53 -4.71
C VAL A 124 -4.87 1.03 -4.12
N ILE A 125 -4.57 2.32 -4.32
CA ILE A 125 -3.57 3.03 -3.54
C ILE A 125 -4.30 3.86 -2.49
N HIS A 126 -3.98 3.60 -1.22
CA HIS A 126 -4.44 4.37 -0.05
C HIS A 126 -3.23 4.83 0.76
N TRP A 127 -3.45 5.42 1.95
CA TRP A 127 -2.37 5.97 2.77
C TRP A 127 -1.49 6.99 2.00
N THR A 128 -2.13 7.79 1.15
CA THR A 128 -1.48 8.87 0.38
C THR A 128 -1.36 10.15 1.22
N HIS A 129 -0.95 9.98 2.47
CA HIS A 129 -0.79 11.03 3.48
C HIS A 129 0.32 10.60 4.45
N HIS A 130 0.85 11.55 5.22
CA HIS A 130 1.83 11.22 6.26
C HIS A 130 1.24 10.21 7.27
N ASP A 131 2.05 9.28 7.77
CA ASP A 131 1.61 8.37 8.83
C ASP A 131 1.44 9.16 10.14
N PRO A 132 0.22 9.29 10.71
CA PRO A 132 0.00 10.08 11.92
C PRO A 132 0.80 9.58 13.14
N ASP A 133 1.14 8.29 13.16
CA ASP A 133 1.95 7.68 14.21
C ASP A 133 3.47 7.73 13.92
N GLY A 134 3.87 8.14 12.71
CA GLY A 134 5.26 8.25 12.28
C GLY A 134 6.05 6.94 12.27
N ARG A 135 5.39 5.80 12.09
CA ARG A 135 6.03 4.47 12.04
C ARG A 135 6.58 4.16 10.66
N GLU A 136 5.87 4.62 9.64
CA GLU A 136 6.29 4.58 8.24
C GLU A 136 6.54 5.99 7.71
N PRO A 137 7.30 6.16 6.62
CA PRO A 137 7.44 7.47 5.97
C PRO A 137 6.10 8.05 5.45
N GLY A 138 5.01 7.27 5.42
CA GLY A 138 3.70 7.66 4.92
C GLY A 138 3.64 7.68 3.40
N GLY A 139 2.66 8.36 2.84
CA GLY A 139 2.50 8.60 1.41
C GLY A 139 2.14 10.05 1.13
N TRP A 140 1.93 10.36 -0.14
CA TRP A 140 1.64 11.72 -0.60
C TRP A 140 1.08 11.69 -2.03
N ILE A 141 0.48 12.81 -2.45
CA ILE A 141 0.18 13.09 -3.86
C ILE A 141 0.93 14.36 -4.25
N GLU A 142 1.52 14.38 -5.43
CA GLU A 142 2.23 15.54 -5.97
C GLU A 142 1.62 15.96 -7.31
N VAL A 143 1.28 17.25 -7.40
CA VAL A 143 0.69 17.89 -8.59
C VAL A 143 1.45 19.18 -8.84
N GLU A 144 2.11 19.30 -10.00
CA GLU A 144 2.84 20.52 -10.39
C GLU A 144 3.77 21.04 -9.27
N ASP A 145 4.61 20.15 -8.72
CA ASP A 145 5.54 20.41 -7.60
C ASP A 145 4.88 20.75 -6.25
N VAL A 146 3.55 20.67 -6.15
CA VAL A 146 2.80 20.82 -4.89
C VAL A 146 2.50 19.45 -4.30
N ARG A 147 3.04 19.19 -3.11
CA ARG A 147 2.80 17.98 -2.33
C ARG A 147 1.59 18.11 -1.40
N TYR A 148 0.78 17.07 -1.36
CA TYR A 148 -0.40 16.89 -0.51
C TYR A 148 -0.17 15.64 0.34
N GLU A 149 -0.01 15.82 1.65
CA GLU A 149 0.25 14.75 2.62
C GLU A 149 -0.36 15.05 4.00
#